data_AF-W2CCA4-F1
#
_entry.id   AF-W2CCA4-F1
#
_cell.length_a   1.000
_cell.length_b   1.000
_cell.length_c   1.000
_cell.angle_alpha   90.00
_cell.angle_beta   90.00
_cell.angle_gamma   90.00
#
_symmetry.space_group_name_H-M   'P 1'
#
loop_
_entity.id
_entity.type
_entity.pdbx_description
1 polymer ?
#
loop_
_entity_poly.entity_id
_entity_poly.type
_entity_poly.pdbx_seq_one_letter_code
_entity_poly.pdbx_strand_id
1 'polypeptide(L)'
;MLTWGFSSCEKNNDPIEKELTEKQKEMSQIAKQYVDNTVNLTYKNLAAETSELYDKLKAAKEKFLKDPKSLTQAEVDEICKTFIKARSSYEQSEAFLFGAATDFGVDPHIDTWPLDVDGLAAALTNKYQLEKLGGDENDAIAYAAGKLGQELLGFHGIEFVIFRNGKNRTVAALQANEDNEAFTAIKAQVTGAEELTYA
;
A
#
# COMPACT_ATOMS: atom_id res chain seq x y z
N MET A 1 12.75 -3.68 50.84
CA MET A 1 11.41 -3.46 50.25
C MET A 1 11.37 -2.01 49.78
N LEU A 2 11.35 -1.80 48.46
CA LEU A 2 11.26 -0.47 47.87
C LEU A 2 9.76 -0.17 47.69
N THR A 3 9.19 0.66 48.56
CA THR A 3 7.80 1.11 48.46
C THR A 3 7.67 2.13 47.33
N TRP A 4 6.99 1.75 46.25
CA TRP A 4 6.54 2.66 45.22
C TRP A 4 5.31 3.41 45.73
N GLY A 5 5.44 4.71 45.96
CA GLY A 5 4.31 5.57 46.32
C GLY A 5 3.52 5.95 45.06
N PHE A 6 2.29 5.48 44.95
CA PHE A 6 1.31 6.04 44.02
C PHE A 6 0.90 7.43 44.53
N SER A 7 1.24 8.49 43.78
CA SER A 7 0.73 9.83 44.07
C SER A 7 -0.67 9.95 43.50
N SER A 8 -1.67 9.91 44.39
CA SER A 8 -3.07 10.22 44.12
C SER A 8 -3.23 11.67 43.69
N CYS A 9 -4.04 11.95 42.66
CA CYS A 9 -4.35 13.31 42.23
C CYS A 9 -5.14 14.05 43.32
N GLU A 10 -4.52 15.04 43.97
CA GLU A 10 -5.24 16.09 44.69
C GLU A 10 -5.94 17.01 43.68
N LYS A 11 -7.25 17.17 43.81
CA LYS A 11 -8.06 18.15 43.06
C LYS A 11 -7.81 19.54 43.63
N ASN A 12 -6.79 20.24 43.12
CA ASN A 12 -6.67 21.69 43.27
C ASN A 12 -7.07 22.37 41.95
N ASN A 13 -8.09 23.22 42.03
CA ASN A 13 -8.81 23.88 40.93
C ASN A 13 -8.13 25.17 40.44
N ASP A 14 -6.80 25.22 40.38
CA ASP A 14 -6.06 26.30 39.72
C ASP A 14 -5.29 25.72 38.53
N PRO A 15 -5.33 26.32 37.33
CA PRO A 15 -4.49 25.89 36.22
C PRO A 15 -3.06 26.35 36.53
N ILE A 16 -2.36 25.60 37.39
CA ILE A 16 -0.91 25.70 37.49
C ILE A 16 -0.39 25.02 36.22
N GLU A 17 -0.11 25.83 35.20
CA GLU A 17 0.73 25.40 34.08
C GLU A 17 2.09 25.08 34.68
N LYS A 18 2.29 23.81 35.08
CA LYS A 18 3.56 23.35 35.62
C LYS A 18 4.58 23.49 34.50
N GLU A 19 5.52 24.41 34.67
CA GLU A 19 6.65 24.54 33.76
C GLU A 19 7.33 23.17 33.62
N LEU A 20 7.64 22.78 32.38
CA LEU A 20 8.34 21.53 32.10
C LEU A 20 9.68 21.53 32.84
N THR A 21 10.03 20.40 33.45
CA THR A 21 11.39 20.15 33.91
C THR A 21 12.35 20.16 32.71
N GLU A 22 13.65 20.40 32.94
CA GLU A 22 14.65 20.39 31.86
C GLU A 22 14.65 19.06 31.08
N LYS A 23 14.49 17.92 31.76
CA LYS A 23 14.36 16.62 31.11
C LYS A 23 13.13 16.52 30.20
N GLN A 24 12.01 17.12 30.61
CA GLN A 24 10.81 17.15 29.78
C GLN A 24 11.00 18.08 28.58
N LYS A 25 11.68 19.23 28.73
CA LYS A 25 12.04 20.11 27.61
C LYS A 25 12.94 19.39 26.59
N GLU A 26 13.96 18.66 27.06
CA GLU A 26 14.84 17.84 26.20
C GLU A 26 14.04 16.74 25.47
N MET A 27 13.20 15.98 26.19
CA MET A 27 12.38 14.94 25.57
C MET A 27 11.39 15.51 24.54
N SER A 28 10.80 16.68 24.81
CA SER A 28 9.93 17.38 23.85
C SER A 28 10.67 17.77 22.58
N GLN A 29 11.94 18.19 22.67
CA GLN A 29 12.76 18.49 21.50
C GLN A 29 13.08 17.22 20.68
N ILE A 30 13.42 16.11 21.35
CA ILE A 30 13.63 14.81 20.71
C ILE A 30 12.36 14.35 20.00
N ALA A 31 11.21 14.41 20.67
CA ALA A 31 9.93 14.02 20.10
C ALA A 31 9.57 14.88 18.88
N LYS A 32 9.81 16.20 18.94
CA LYS A 32 9.60 17.09 17.80
C LYS A 32 10.49 16.72 16.62
N GLN A 33 11.79 16.50 16.86
CA GLN A 33 12.73 16.09 15.82
C GLN A 33 12.30 14.77 15.16
N TYR A 34 11.90 13.78 15.96
CA TYR A 34 11.43 12.49 15.49
C TYR A 34 10.15 12.60 14.65
N VAL A 35 9.16 13.36 15.12
CA VAL A 35 7.91 13.56 14.38
C VAL A 35 8.17 14.30 13.06
N ASP A 36 8.91 15.40 13.08
CA ASP A 36 9.08 16.25 11.89
C ASP A 36 9.98 15.61 10.84
N ASN A 37 11.08 14.97 11.27
CA ASN A 37 12.15 14.53 10.37
C ASN A 37 12.24 13.02 10.19
N THR A 38 11.41 12.24 10.88
CA THR A 38 11.28 10.80 10.66
C THR A 38 9.85 10.47 10.26
N VAL A 39 8.88 10.63 11.16
CA VAL A 39 7.49 10.18 10.89
C VAL A 39 6.86 10.92 9.71
N ASN A 40 6.80 12.25 9.78
CA ASN A 40 6.15 13.07 8.76
C ASN A 40 6.89 13.02 7.43
N LEU A 41 8.23 12.97 7.45
CA LEU A 41 9.04 12.89 6.25
C LEU A 41 8.84 11.54 5.55
N THR A 42 8.86 10.43 6.28
CA THR A 42 8.64 9.09 5.72
C THR A 42 7.25 8.97 5.11
N TYR A 43 6.19 9.40 5.80
CA TYR A 43 4.84 9.35 5.21
C TYR A 43 4.65 10.31 4.03
N LYS A 44 5.31 11.46 4.03
CA LYS A 44 5.31 12.37 2.87
C LYS A 44 5.98 11.71 1.65
N ASN A 45 7.10 11.03 1.85
CA ASN A 45 7.78 10.31 0.77
C ASN A 45 6.94 9.14 0.28
N LEU A 46 6.41 8.32 1.19
CA LEU A 46 5.52 7.21 0.87
C LEU A 46 4.33 7.68 0.02
N ALA A 47 3.64 8.74 0.43
CA ALA A 47 2.50 9.27 -0.32
C ALA A 47 2.88 9.79 -1.72
N ALA A 48 4.02 10.47 -1.85
CA ALA A 48 4.49 10.96 -3.15
C ALA A 48 4.88 9.80 -4.07
N GLU A 49 5.54 8.78 -3.54
CA GLU A 49 6.02 7.61 -4.28
C GLU A 49 4.89 6.66 -4.69
N THR A 50 3.87 6.47 -3.85
CA THR A 50 2.68 5.69 -4.22
C THR A 50 1.81 6.43 -5.24
N SER A 51 1.75 7.78 -5.17
CA SER A 51 1.11 8.57 -6.23
C SER A 51 1.86 8.45 -7.56
N GLU A 52 3.20 8.46 -7.55
CA GLU A 52 3.99 8.22 -8.76
C GLU A 52 3.78 6.80 -9.30
N LEU A 53 3.74 5.80 -8.41
CA LEU A 53 3.46 4.40 -8.78
C LEU A 53 2.09 4.28 -9.45
N TYR A 54 1.07 4.88 -8.85
CA TYR A 54 -0.30 4.92 -9.37
C TYR A 54 -0.36 5.52 -10.77
N ASP A 55 0.25 6.69 -10.99
CA ASP A 55 0.25 7.34 -12.30
C ASP A 55 0.92 6.48 -13.38
N LYS A 56 2.01 5.76 -13.03
CA LYS A 56 2.68 4.87 -13.98
C LYS A 56 1.83 3.62 -14.28
N LEU A 57 1.21 3.00 -13.28
CA LEU A 57 0.32 1.85 -13.45
C LEU A 57 -0.90 2.24 -14.30
N LYS A 58 -1.52 3.38 -14.01
CA LYS A 58 -2.62 3.94 -14.81
C LYS A 58 -2.22 4.15 -16.27
N ALA A 59 -1.07 4.78 -16.52
CA ALA A 59 -0.58 4.99 -17.87
C ALA A 59 -0.28 3.66 -18.61
N ALA A 60 0.27 2.67 -17.90
CA ALA A 60 0.51 1.34 -18.47
C ALA A 60 -0.80 0.63 -18.81
N LYS A 61 -1.79 0.65 -17.90
CA LYS A 61 -3.15 0.14 -18.13
C LYS A 61 -3.77 0.78 -19.38
N GLU A 62 -3.81 2.10 -19.45
CA GLU A 62 -4.43 2.83 -20.57
C GLU A 62 -3.77 2.49 -21.92
N LYS A 63 -2.43 2.40 -21.95
CA LYS A 63 -1.69 1.97 -23.14
C LYS A 63 -2.03 0.53 -23.53
N PHE A 64 -1.95 -0.37 -22.56
CA PHE A 64 -2.16 -1.80 -22.78
C PHE A 64 -3.58 -2.11 -23.25
N LEU A 65 -4.60 -1.43 -22.70
CA LEU A 65 -6.00 -1.55 -23.13
C LEU A 65 -6.22 -1.06 -24.57
N LYS A 66 -5.47 -0.05 -25.02
CA LYS A 66 -5.55 0.47 -26.38
C LYS A 66 -4.88 -0.47 -27.39
N ASP A 67 -3.69 -0.96 -27.06
CA ASP A 67 -2.94 -1.95 -27.84
C ASP A 67 -1.97 -2.68 -26.89
N PRO A 68 -2.13 -4.00 -26.66
CA PRO A 68 -1.23 -4.78 -25.81
C PRO A 68 0.24 -4.73 -26.24
N LYS A 69 0.54 -4.36 -27.50
CA LYS A 69 1.91 -4.21 -28.02
C LYS A 69 2.52 -2.85 -27.74
N SER A 70 1.75 -1.90 -27.20
CA SER A 70 2.21 -0.53 -26.97
C SER A 70 2.97 -0.34 -25.65
N LEU A 71 2.76 -1.22 -24.66
CA LEU A 71 3.51 -1.24 -23.41
C LEU A 71 4.90 -1.81 -23.66
N THR A 72 5.94 -1.09 -23.23
CA THR A 72 7.34 -1.50 -23.40
C THR A 72 7.92 -2.11 -22.13
N GLN A 73 8.96 -2.94 -22.27
CA GLN A 73 9.64 -3.51 -21.10
C GLN A 73 10.25 -2.44 -20.20
N ALA A 74 10.80 -1.36 -20.79
CA ALA A 74 11.37 -0.25 -20.02
C ALA A 74 10.33 0.44 -19.12
N GLU A 75 9.06 0.52 -19.55
CA GLU A 75 7.98 1.07 -18.73
C GLU A 75 7.62 0.14 -17.56
N VAL A 76 7.57 -1.18 -17.80
CA VAL A 76 7.37 -2.17 -16.74
C VAL A 76 8.54 -2.13 -15.74
N ASP A 77 9.77 -1.99 -16.21
CA ASP A 77 10.96 -1.92 -15.36
C ASP A 77 10.96 -0.65 -14.50
N GLU A 78 10.56 0.50 -15.04
CA GLU A 78 10.42 1.72 -14.25
C GLU A 78 9.24 1.65 -13.26
N ILE A 79 8.13 0.97 -13.58
CA ILE A 79 7.06 0.68 -12.61
C ILE A 79 7.60 -0.15 -11.44
N CYS A 80 8.33 -1.24 -11.73
CA CYS A 80 8.93 -2.11 -10.72
C CYS A 80 9.90 -1.33 -9.81
N LYS A 81 10.70 -0.45 -10.38
CA LYS A 81 11.63 0.42 -9.63
C LYS A 81 10.89 1.43 -8.74
N THR A 82 9.83 2.06 -9.24
CA THR A 82 9.00 2.97 -8.44
C THR A 82 8.26 2.23 -7.34
N PHE A 83 7.78 1.01 -7.59
CA PHE A 83 7.22 0.13 -6.57
C PHE A 83 8.22 -0.14 -5.44
N ILE A 84 9.45 -0.56 -5.77
CA ILE A 84 10.51 -0.83 -4.78
C ILE A 84 10.83 0.43 -3.96
N LYS A 85 10.82 1.60 -4.59
CA LYS A 85 11.02 2.88 -3.90
C LYS A 85 9.89 3.16 -2.89
N ALA A 86 8.63 3.07 -3.32
CA ALA A 86 7.47 3.24 -2.45
C ALA A 86 7.46 2.22 -1.30
N ARG A 87 7.75 0.94 -1.60
CA ARG A 87 7.93 -0.12 -0.59
C ARG A 87 9.00 0.26 0.42
N SER A 88 10.16 0.74 -0.02
CA SER A 88 11.24 1.14 0.89
C SER A 88 10.78 2.23 1.87
N SER A 89 9.93 3.17 1.47
CA SER A 89 9.38 4.18 2.39
C SER A 89 8.37 3.58 3.36
N TYR A 90 7.52 2.65 2.90
CA TYR A 90 6.59 1.93 3.78
C TYR A 90 7.35 1.09 4.82
N GLU A 91 8.33 0.28 4.40
CA GLU A 91 9.14 -0.59 5.27
C GLU A 91 9.90 0.24 6.33
N GLN A 92 10.40 1.42 5.96
CA GLN A 92 11.03 2.34 6.90
C GLN A 92 10.05 2.96 7.91
N SER A 93 8.74 2.90 7.63
CA SER A 93 7.69 3.36 8.53
C SER A 93 7.26 2.34 9.57
N GLU A 94 7.64 1.06 9.40
CA GLU A 94 7.15 -0.03 10.26
C GLU A 94 7.56 0.09 11.73
N ALA A 95 8.63 0.82 12.02
CA ALA A 95 9.03 1.15 13.39
C ALA A 95 8.00 2.03 14.13
N PHE A 96 7.00 2.57 13.43
CA PHE A 96 6.00 3.49 13.97
C PHE A 96 4.61 3.35 13.35
N LEU A 97 4.12 2.11 13.25
CA LEU A 97 2.74 1.79 12.84
C LEU A 97 1.67 2.10 13.91
N PHE A 98 2.00 2.85 14.96
CA PHE A 98 1.01 3.33 15.93
C PHE A 98 0.27 4.57 15.42
N GLY A 99 -0.83 4.94 16.09
CA GLY A 99 -1.66 6.06 15.68
C GLY A 99 -2.39 5.75 14.38
N ALA A 100 -2.46 6.72 13.45
CA ALA A 100 -3.29 6.64 12.24
C ALA A 100 -3.11 5.34 11.42
N ALA A 101 -1.90 4.79 11.34
CA ALA A 101 -1.63 3.55 10.61
C ALA A 101 -2.46 2.37 11.15
N THR A 102 -2.51 2.22 12.49
CA THR A 102 -3.33 1.21 13.18
C THR A 102 -4.79 1.66 13.35
N ASP A 103 -5.02 2.89 13.83
CA ASP A 103 -6.34 3.38 14.25
C ASP A 103 -7.36 3.44 13.10
N PHE A 104 -6.88 3.69 11.87
CA PHE A 104 -7.72 3.70 10.67
C PHE A 104 -7.53 2.46 9.79
N GLY A 105 -6.77 1.46 10.25
CA GLY A 105 -6.51 0.22 9.51
C GLY A 105 -5.79 0.43 8.19
N VAL A 106 -4.97 1.50 8.07
CA VAL A 106 -4.19 1.77 6.86
C VAL A 106 -3.17 0.67 6.62
N ASP A 107 -2.50 0.23 7.68
CA ASP A 107 -1.47 -0.82 7.63
C ASP A 107 -1.98 -2.13 6.98
N PRO A 108 -3.00 -2.81 7.54
CA PRO A 108 -3.53 -4.01 6.91
C PRO A 108 -4.20 -3.71 5.56
N HIS A 109 -4.72 -2.50 5.33
CA HIS A 109 -5.31 -2.17 4.03
C HIS A 109 -4.25 -2.08 2.92
N ILE A 110 -3.03 -1.60 3.18
CA ILE A 110 -2.03 -1.43 2.12
C ILE A 110 -0.97 -2.54 2.08
N ASP A 111 -0.82 -3.35 3.14
CA ASP A 111 0.25 -4.34 3.22
C ASP A 111 -0.11 -5.68 3.88
N THR A 112 -1.36 -6.13 3.73
CA THR A 112 -1.71 -7.47 4.20
C THR A 112 -0.91 -8.55 3.48
N TRP A 113 -0.27 -9.41 4.27
CA TRP A 113 0.38 -10.63 3.83
C TRP A 113 -0.09 -11.83 4.69
N PRO A 114 -0.38 -13.01 4.10
CA PRO A 114 -0.27 -13.34 2.68
C PRO A 114 -1.35 -12.69 1.81
N LEU A 115 -1.03 -12.46 0.54
CA LEU A 115 -2.03 -12.21 -0.51
C LEU A 115 -2.88 -13.47 -0.71
N ASP A 116 -4.21 -13.34 -0.74
CA ASP A 116 -5.12 -14.43 -1.10
C ASP A 116 -5.13 -14.62 -2.62
N VAL A 117 -4.16 -15.38 -3.14
CA VAL A 117 -3.98 -15.59 -4.60
C VAL A 117 -5.15 -16.37 -5.20
N ASP A 118 -5.77 -17.29 -4.45
CA ASP A 118 -6.95 -18.03 -4.90
C ASP A 118 -8.16 -17.09 -5.01
N GLY A 119 -8.36 -16.24 -4.00
CA GLY A 119 -9.36 -15.18 -4.01
C GLY A 119 -9.12 -14.15 -5.12
N LEU A 120 -7.86 -13.78 -5.38
CA LEU A 120 -7.48 -12.89 -6.47
C LEU A 120 -7.80 -13.53 -7.83
N ALA A 121 -7.50 -14.82 -8.01
CA ALA A 121 -7.86 -15.55 -9.22
C ALA A 121 -9.39 -15.54 -9.45
N ALA A 122 -10.18 -15.80 -8.41
CA ALA A 122 -11.64 -15.71 -8.50
C ALA A 122 -12.13 -14.27 -8.79
N ALA A 123 -11.57 -13.28 -8.11
CA ALA A 123 -11.87 -11.86 -8.28
C ALA A 123 -11.62 -11.38 -9.71
N LEU A 124 -10.49 -11.75 -10.31
CA LEU A 124 -10.14 -11.35 -11.68
C LEU A 124 -10.90 -12.12 -12.76
N THR A 125 -11.61 -13.21 -12.42
CA THR A 125 -12.61 -13.81 -13.34
C THR A 125 -13.99 -13.15 -13.25
N ASN A 126 -14.23 -12.32 -12.22
CA ASN A 126 -15.51 -11.67 -12.00
C ASN A 126 -15.63 -10.39 -12.84
N LYS A 127 -16.37 -10.50 -13.95
CA LYS A 127 -16.59 -9.38 -14.89
C LYS A 127 -17.20 -8.14 -14.24
N TYR A 128 -18.12 -8.31 -13.29
CA TYR A 128 -18.73 -7.17 -12.61
C TYR A 128 -17.71 -6.41 -11.78
N GLN A 129 -16.83 -7.13 -11.08
CA GLN A 129 -15.76 -6.54 -10.30
C GLN A 129 -14.75 -5.82 -11.19
N LEU A 130 -14.33 -6.44 -12.29
CA LEU A 130 -13.46 -5.81 -13.28
C LEU A 130 -14.07 -4.55 -13.92
N GLU A 131 -15.38 -4.56 -14.20
CA GLU A 131 -16.09 -3.37 -14.69
C GLU A 131 -16.04 -2.22 -13.67
N LYS A 132 -16.14 -2.53 -12.37
CA LYS A 132 -16.03 -1.54 -11.31
C LYS A 132 -14.61 -1.00 -11.16
N LEU A 133 -13.60 -1.84 -11.25
CA LEU A 133 -12.18 -1.44 -11.18
C LEU A 133 -11.72 -0.71 -12.45
N GLY A 134 -12.30 -1.02 -13.61
CA GLY A 134 -12.01 -0.38 -14.89
C GLY A 134 -12.85 0.86 -15.21
N GLY A 135 -13.74 1.27 -14.31
CA GLY A 135 -14.66 2.39 -14.48
C GLY A 135 -14.03 3.77 -14.28
N ASP A 136 -14.86 4.76 -13.91
CA ASP A 136 -14.36 6.06 -13.47
C ASP A 136 -13.38 5.90 -12.30
N GLU A 137 -12.34 6.71 -12.28
CA GLU A 137 -11.25 6.63 -11.31
C GLU A 137 -11.74 6.72 -9.85
N ASN A 138 -12.64 7.66 -9.54
CA ASN A 138 -13.13 7.81 -8.18
C ASN A 138 -14.02 6.65 -7.76
N ASP A 139 -14.83 6.14 -8.70
CA ASP A 139 -15.69 4.98 -8.47
C ASP A 139 -14.87 3.70 -8.29
N ALA A 140 -13.80 3.52 -9.07
CA ALA A 140 -12.88 2.39 -8.98
C ALA A 140 -12.14 2.39 -7.64
N ILE A 141 -11.60 3.54 -7.22
CA ILE A 141 -10.94 3.70 -5.91
C ILE A 141 -11.94 3.42 -4.77
N ALA A 142 -13.15 3.97 -4.84
CA ALA A 142 -14.18 3.75 -3.83
C ALA A 142 -14.62 2.28 -3.77
N TYR A 143 -14.72 1.60 -4.93
CA TYR A 143 -15.00 0.18 -5.00
C TYR A 143 -13.86 -0.65 -4.38
N ALA A 144 -12.61 -0.39 -4.77
CA ALA A 144 -11.45 -1.08 -4.22
C ALA A 144 -11.40 -0.98 -2.69
N ALA A 145 -11.46 0.25 -2.16
CA ALA A 145 -11.40 0.51 -0.72
C ALA A 145 -12.61 -0.01 0.07
N GLY A 146 -13.79 -0.08 -0.57
CA GLY A 146 -15.05 -0.43 0.11
C GLY A 146 -15.53 -1.85 -0.10
N LYS A 147 -14.95 -2.61 -1.04
CA LYS A 147 -15.45 -3.93 -1.48
C LYS A 147 -14.38 -5.01 -1.58
N LEU A 148 -13.11 -4.66 -1.80
CA LEU A 148 -12.05 -5.67 -1.76
C LEU A 148 -11.67 -5.95 -0.30
N GLY A 149 -11.44 -7.23 -0.01
CA GLY A 149 -10.83 -7.63 1.25
C GLY A 149 -9.37 -7.19 1.30
N GLN A 150 -8.83 -6.98 2.50
CA GLN A 150 -7.46 -6.53 2.71
C GLN A 150 -6.43 -7.49 2.08
N GLU A 151 -6.72 -8.79 2.05
CA GLU A 151 -5.92 -9.84 1.39
C GLU A 151 -5.99 -9.82 -0.15
N LEU A 152 -6.76 -8.90 -0.75
CA LEU A 152 -6.99 -8.78 -2.20
C LEU A 152 -6.62 -7.41 -2.75
N LEU A 153 -5.84 -6.60 -2.03
CA LEU A 153 -5.37 -5.30 -2.50
C LEU A 153 -4.04 -4.92 -1.84
N GLY A 154 -3.55 -3.73 -2.14
CA GLY A 154 -2.33 -3.21 -1.52
C GLY A 154 -1.05 -3.63 -2.26
N PHE A 155 0.08 -3.43 -1.61
CA PHE A 155 1.40 -3.60 -2.21
C PHE A 155 1.61 -5.00 -2.77
N HIS A 156 1.26 -6.06 -2.03
CA HIS A 156 1.46 -7.43 -2.50
C HIS A 156 0.56 -7.82 -3.67
N GLY A 157 -0.61 -7.18 -3.79
CA GLY A 157 -1.47 -7.30 -4.96
C GLY A 157 -0.81 -6.72 -6.21
N ILE A 158 -0.27 -5.51 -6.11
CA ILE A 158 0.49 -4.88 -7.19
C ILE A 158 1.75 -5.69 -7.50
N GLU A 159 2.46 -6.16 -6.47
CA GLU A 159 3.66 -7.00 -6.59
C GLU A 159 3.41 -8.25 -7.42
N PHE A 160 2.29 -8.94 -7.18
CA PHE A 160 1.89 -10.14 -7.92
C PHE A 160 1.78 -9.88 -9.44
N VAL A 161 1.23 -8.71 -9.81
CA VAL A 161 1.04 -8.32 -11.22
C VAL A 161 2.38 -7.97 -11.88
N ILE A 162 3.23 -7.21 -11.19
CA ILE A 162 4.43 -6.61 -11.81
C ILE A 162 5.73 -7.39 -11.57
N PHE A 163 5.75 -8.42 -10.72
CA PHE A 163 6.90 -9.28 -10.49
C PHE A 163 6.56 -10.77 -10.64
N ARG A 164 7.57 -11.59 -10.99
CA ARG A 164 7.49 -13.04 -10.89
C ARG A 164 8.86 -13.64 -10.59
N ASN A 165 8.92 -14.55 -9.61
CA ASN A 165 10.12 -15.32 -9.27
C ASN A 165 11.36 -14.42 -9.03
N GLY A 166 11.17 -13.32 -8.31
CA GLY A 166 12.24 -12.36 -8.00
C GLY A 166 12.72 -11.49 -9.17
N LYS A 167 11.95 -11.43 -10.27
CA LYS A 167 12.25 -10.61 -11.45
C LYS A 167 11.04 -9.76 -11.83
N ASN A 168 11.29 -8.62 -12.48
CA ASN A 168 10.24 -7.84 -13.13
C ASN A 168 9.45 -8.75 -14.09
N ARG A 169 8.12 -8.61 -14.12
CA ARG A 169 7.26 -9.31 -15.07
C ARG A 169 7.64 -8.84 -16.48
N THR A 170 7.61 -9.76 -17.44
CA THR A 170 7.89 -9.40 -18.83
C THR A 170 6.62 -8.92 -19.53
N VAL A 171 6.74 -8.01 -20.49
CA VAL A 171 5.60 -7.61 -21.34
C VAL A 171 4.98 -8.83 -22.04
N ALA A 172 5.79 -9.79 -22.47
CA ALA A 172 5.29 -11.02 -23.10
C ALA A 172 4.40 -11.85 -22.15
N ALA A 173 4.70 -11.84 -20.85
CA ALA A 173 3.85 -12.50 -19.85
C ALA A 173 2.53 -11.76 -19.67
N LEU A 174 2.53 -10.42 -19.59
CA LEU A 174 1.31 -9.60 -19.53
C LEU A 174 0.46 -9.73 -20.81
N GLN A 175 1.09 -9.98 -21.97
CA GLN A 175 0.38 -10.26 -23.24
C GLN A 175 -0.21 -11.67 -23.31
N ALA A 176 0.21 -12.56 -22.43
CA ALA A 176 -0.37 -13.89 -22.28
C ALA A 176 -1.47 -13.87 -21.21
N ASN A 177 -2.11 -15.02 -21.01
CA ASN A 177 -2.98 -15.21 -19.84
C ASN A 177 -2.14 -15.51 -18.60
N GLU A 178 -2.64 -15.09 -17.44
CA GLU A 178 -2.00 -15.34 -16.16
C GLU A 178 -1.85 -16.84 -15.91
N ASP A 179 -0.63 -17.23 -15.54
CA ASP A 179 -0.16 -18.61 -15.53
C ASP A 179 0.16 -19.15 -14.13
N ASN A 180 -0.08 -18.37 -13.07
CA ASN A 180 0.03 -18.86 -11.70
C ASN A 180 -0.88 -20.08 -11.44
N GLU A 181 -0.43 -20.95 -10.54
CA GLU A 181 -1.11 -22.20 -10.19
C GLU A 181 -2.57 -21.97 -9.77
N ALA A 182 -2.86 -20.93 -8.98
CA ALA A 182 -4.23 -20.61 -8.57
C ALA A 182 -5.16 -20.32 -9.76
N PHE A 183 -4.67 -19.56 -10.74
CA PHE A 183 -5.41 -19.19 -11.95
C PHE A 183 -5.60 -20.39 -12.87
N THR A 184 -4.54 -21.18 -13.08
CA THR A 184 -4.60 -22.36 -13.94
C THR A 184 -5.45 -23.49 -13.33
N ALA A 185 -5.45 -23.65 -12.00
CA ALA A 185 -6.27 -24.63 -11.29
C ALA A 185 -7.77 -24.44 -11.56
N ILE A 186 -8.23 -23.19 -11.65
CA ILE A 186 -9.63 -22.86 -11.98
C ILE A 186 -9.86 -22.65 -13.49
N LYS A 187 -8.84 -22.87 -14.32
CA LYS A 187 -8.85 -22.62 -15.77
C LYS A 187 -9.22 -21.18 -16.12
N ALA A 188 -8.85 -20.22 -15.27
CA ALA A 188 -9.05 -18.80 -15.50
C ALA A 188 -8.39 -18.40 -16.83
N GLN A 189 -9.04 -17.48 -17.55
CA GLN A 189 -8.50 -16.87 -18.76
C GLN A 189 -8.29 -15.38 -18.49
N VAL A 190 -7.60 -15.08 -17.40
CA VAL A 190 -7.29 -13.71 -16.99
C VAL A 190 -6.14 -13.20 -17.84
N THR A 191 -6.34 -12.07 -18.48
CA THR A 191 -5.39 -11.39 -19.37
C THR A 191 -4.61 -10.32 -18.60
N GLY A 192 -3.44 -9.91 -19.08
CA GLY A 192 -2.73 -8.77 -18.47
C GLY A 192 -3.51 -7.45 -18.52
N ALA A 193 -4.53 -7.32 -19.37
CA ALA A 193 -5.44 -6.17 -19.33
C ALA A 193 -6.30 -6.18 -18.05
N GLU A 194 -6.73 -7.35 -17.60
CA GLU A 194 -7.51 -7.51 -16.36
C GLU A 194 -6.60 -7.37 -15.14
N GLU A 195 -5.38 -7.90 -15.19
CA GLU A 195 -4.37 -7.70 -14.14
C GLU A 195 -3.98 -6.21 -13.99
N LEU A 196 -3.70 -5.51 -15.09
CA LEU A 196 -3.40 -4.07 -15.07
C LEU A 196 -4.61 -3.19 -14.77
N THR A 197 -5.84 -3.70 -14.92
CA THR A 197 -7.05 -3.01 -14.46
C THR A 197 -7.19 -3.08 -12.95
N TYR A 198 -6.69 -4.15 -12.34
CA TYR A 198 -6.66 -4.34 -10.91
C TYR A 198 -5.51 -3.59 -10.22
N ALA A 199 -4.31 -3.59 -10.80
CA ALA A 199 -3.11 -2.95 -10.25
C ALA A 199 -3.18 -1.41 -10.28
#